data_AF-A0A158NK31-F1
#
_entry.id   AF-A0A158NK31-F1
#
_cell.length_a   1.000
_cell.length_b   1.000
_cell.length_c   1.000
_cell.angle_alpha   90.00
_cell.angle_beta   90.00
_cell.angle_gamma   90.00
#
_symmetry.space_group_name_H-M   'P 1'
#
loop_
_entity.id
_entity.type
_entity.pdbx_description
1 polymer ?
#
loop_
_entity_poly.entity_id
_entity_poly.type
_entity_poly.pdbx_seq_one_letter_code
_entity_poly.pdbx_strand_id
1 'polypeptide(L)'
;MFIMIPSLGPMFLDVVLPLNKSRLRNIAIYSEYGIDQDKYFVPIFLYTSIMITVGITIMVAVDTMHIACTSHACSLFQLTGQQVENVTSNVLIDNEDNQIRHCTNTEYKMFNEEMIYREYIICLKKHQLALEYVNILNDTHKIVGISFLLLIAAVFSLLGVRIVYVLDQLEELIRFTFIIMGALLQLMIVCYSGQKLMDESQNIFHRAYAAEWYKFSPRLKSLLIIILYRSIVPCKLTAGNLFSLSMAAFVSVVRTGVSYFTALLSFKN
;
A
#
# COMPACT_ATOMS: atom_id res chain seq x y z
N MET A 1 -18.95 5.40 10.70
CA MET A 1 -20.15 4.67 11.17
C MET A 1 -20.00 4.22 12.62
N PHE A 2 -18.98 3.40 12.98
CA PHE A 2 -18.79 2.91 14.36
C PHE A 2 -18.57 4.00 15.42
N ILE A 3 -17.89 5.10 15.07
CA ILE A 3 -17.68 6.24 16.00
C ILE A 3 -18.99 6.94 16.39
N MET A 4 -20.06 6.80 15.60
CA MET A 4 -21.36 7.44 15.83
C MET A 4 -22.38 6.52 16.53
N ILE A 5 -22.03 5.25 16.75
CA ILE A 5 -22.93 4.29 17.42
C ILE A 5 -23.18 4.68 18.89
N PRO A 6 -22.15 5.07 19.69
CA PRO A 6 -22.37 5.48 21.07
C PRO A 6 -23.21 6.75 21.21
N SER A 7 -23.20 7.65 20.21
CA SER A 7 -23.99 8.89 20.24
C SER A 7 -25.46 8.71 19.83
N LEU A 8 -25.77 7.67 19.05
CA LEU A 8 -27.14 7.31 18.65
C LEU A 8 -27.87 6.44 19.68
N GLY A 9 -27.13 5.67 20.48
CA GLY A 9 -27.68 4.77 21.51
C GLY A 9 -28.68 5.43 22.47
N PRO A 10 -28.35 6.56 23.12
CA PRO A 10 -29.26 7.24 24.05
C PRO A 10 -30.53 7.74 23.35
N MET A 11 -30.43 8.21 22.10
CA MET A 11 -31.56 8.75 21.33
C MET A 11 -32.56 7.66 20.95
N PHE A 12 -32.07 6.50 20.53
CA PHE A 12 -32.92 5.35 20.23
C PHE A 12 -33.57 4.79 21.50
N LEU A 13 -32.80 4.71 22.59
CA LEU A 13 -33.29 4.18 23.86
C LEU A 13 -34.28 5.13 24.56
N ASP A 14 -34.22 6.44 24.35
CA ASP A 14 -35.24 7.38 24.84
C ASP A 14 -36.58 7.24 24.08
N VAL A 15 -36.56 6.77 22.83
CA VAL A 15 -37.78 6.48 22.05
C VAL A 15 -38.39 5.13 22.42
N VAL A 16 -37.56 4.09 22.59
CA VAL A 16 -38.04 2.73 22.89
C VAL A 16 -38.31 2.52 24.38
N LEU A 17 -37.54 3.17 25.27
CA LEU A 17 -37.63 3.03 26.72
C LEU A 17 -37.44 4.40 27.43
N PRO A 18 -38.47 5.26 27.41
CA PRO A 18 -38.38 6.60 27.97
C PRO A 18 -38.20 6.57 29.49
N LEU A 19 -37.16 7.26 29.97
CA LEU A 19 -36.90 7.49 31.39
C LEU A 19 -37.47 8.85 31.82
N ASN A 20 -37.78 9.02 33.12
CA ASN A 20 -38.28 10.28 33.69
C ASN A 20 -37.21 11.41 33.67
N LYS A 21 -35.96 11.09 33.30
CA LYS A 21 -34.86 12.03 33.02
C LYS A 21 -34.19 11.63 31.70
N SER A 22 -33.82 12.63 30.90
CA SER A 22 -33.05 12.46 29.65
C SER A 22 -31.72 11.75 29.92
N ARG A 23 -31.37 10.76 29.09
CA ARG A 23 -30.05 10.11 29.16
C ARG A 23 -28.94 11.09 28.79
N LEU A 24 -27.77 10.97 29.42
CA LEU A 24 -26.61 11.79 29.10
C LEU A 24 -26.23 11.59 27.62
N ARG A 25 -26.23 12.67 26.84
CA ARG A 25 -25.93 12.61 25.41
C ARG A 25 -24.43 12.77 25.21
N ASN A 26 -23.78 11.69 24.79
CA ASN A 26 -22.34 11.71 24.55
C ASN A 26 -22.07 12.10 23.08
N ILE A 27 -21.43 13.25 22.86
CA ILE A 27 -21.04 13.71 21.52
C ILE A 27 -19.78 12.94 21.11
N ALA A 28 -19.77 12.40 19.88
CA ALA A 28 -18.67 11.55 19.40
C ALA A 28 -17.29 12.26 19.41
N ILE A 29 -17.27 13.59 19.29
CA ILE A 29 -16.08 14.42 19.35
C ILE A 29 -16.37 15.55 20.35
N TYR A 30 -15.59 15.63 21.44
CA TYR A 30 -15.68 16.74 22.37
C TYR A 30 -15.16 18.01 21.68
N SER A 31 -16.05 19.00 21.51
CA SER A 31 -15.71 20.32 20.97
C SER A 31 -16.49 21.38 21.72
N GLU A 32 -15.78 22.41 22.18
CA GLU A 32 -16.36 23.54 22.89
C GLU A 32 -16.96 24.52 21.87
N TYR A 33 -18.24 24.35 21.57
CA TYR A 33 -18.97 25.20 20.61
C TYR A 33 -19.38 26.57 21.18
N GLY A 34 -19.10 26.85 22.46
CA GLY A 34 -19.53 28.09 23.14
C GLY A 34 -21.05 28.26 23.25
N ILE A 35 -21.81 27.20 22.96
CA ILE A 35 -23.27 27.16 22.90
C ILE A 35 -23.74 25.96 23.74
N ASP A 36 -24.92 26.09 24.36
CA ASP A 36 -25.57 25.03 25.12
C ASP A 36 -25.77 23.76 24.27
N GLN A 37 -24.99 22.72 24.57
CA GLN A 37 -24.90 21.48 23.80
C GLN A 37 -26.20 20.66 23.87
N ASP A 38 -26.94 20.73 24.97
CA ASP A 38 -28.17 19.97 25.15
C ASP A 38 -29.31 20.58 24.32
N LYS A 39 -29.37 21.92 24.25
CA LYS A 39 -30.36 22.65 23.46
C LYS A 39 -30.14 22.51 21.96
N TYR A 40 -28.89 22.50 21.50
CA TYR A 40 -28.53 22.44 20.07
C TYR A 40 -27.96 21.08 19.65
N PHE A 41 -28.30 20.02 20.37
CA PHE A 41 -27.75 18.68 20.13
C PHE A 41 -27.94 18.18 18.68
N VAL A 42 -29.15 18.28 18.13
CA VAL A 42 -29.47 17.78 16.77
C VAL A 42 -28.65 18.48 15.66
N PRO A 43 -28.60 19.83 15.58
CA PRO A 43 -27.76 20.49 14.59
C PRO A 43 -26.27 20.22 14.78
N ILE A 44 -25.77 20.14 16.03
CA ILE A 44 -24.37 19.78 16.32
C ILE A 44 -24.08 18.35 15.85
N PHE A 45 -24.98 17.40 16.11
CA PHE A 45 -24.86 16.02 15.67
C PHE A 45 -24.85 15.89 14.15
N LEU A 46 -25.74 16.59 13.45
CA LEU A 46 -25.76 16.59 11.98
C LEU A 46 -24.47 17.19 11.41
N TYR A 47 -24.03 18.33 11.93
CA TYR A 47 -22.78 18.97 11.52
C TYR A 47 -21.57 18.05 11.72
N THR A 48 -21.41 17.48 12.92
CA THR A 48 -20.31 16.57 13.24
C THR A 48 -20.36 15.30 12.40
N SER A 49 -21.55 14.75 12.13
CA SER A 49 -21.73 13.61 11.24
C SER A 49 -21.25 13.93 9.81
N ILE A 50 -21.64 15.08 9.26
CA ILE A 50 -21.21 15.51 7.92
C ILE A 50 -19.69 15.65 7.89
N MET A 51 -19.09 16.33 8.86
CA MET A 51 -17.63 16.49 8.94
C MET A 51 -16.88 15.15 9.01
N ILE A 52 -17.38 14.20 9.81
CA ILE A 52 -16.80 12.85 9.90
C ILE A 52 -16.93 12.12 8.57
N THR A 53 -18.09 12.18 7.91
CA THR A 53 -18.27 11.52 6.60
C THR A 53 -17.33 12.10 5.55
N VAL A 54 -17.20 13.43 5.49
CA VAL A 54 -16.26 14.11 4.59
C VAL A 54 -14.83 13.68 4.87
N GLY A 55 -14.41 13.67 6.15
CA GLY A 55 -13.07 13.21 6.54
C GLY A 55 -12.78 11.77 6.12
N ILE A 56 -13.73 10.85 6.33
CA ILE A 56 -13.60 9.45 5.91
C ILE A 56 -13.51 9.35 4.39
N THR A 57 -14.31 10.11 3.63
CA THR A 57 -14.25 10.09 2.17
C THR A 57 -12.90 10.57 1.63
N ILE A 58 -12.31 11.60 2.25
CA ILE A 58 -10.98 12.10 1.88
C ILE A 58 -9.91 11.03 2.17
N MET A 59 -9.96 10.40 3.35
CA MET A 59 -9.03 9.33 3.71
C MET A 59 -9.10 8.17 2.72
N VAL A 60 -10.31 7.66 2.42
CA VAL A 60 -10.51 6.58 1.45
C VAL A 60 -10.05 7.00 0.05
N ALA A 61 -10.26 8.26 -0.35
CA ALA A 61 -9.77 8.77 -1.62
C ALA A 61 -8.23 8.77 -1.71
N VAL A 62 -7.54 9.13 -0.62
CA VAL A 62 -6.06 9.09 -0.55
C VAL A 62 -5.56 7.64 -0.62
N ASP A 63 -6.21 6.71 0.07
CA ASP A 63 -5.82 5.31 0.11
C ASP A 63 -6.02 4.63 -1.23
N THR A 64 -7.16 4.88 -1.85
CA THR A 64 -7.46 4.37 -3.20
C THR A 64 -6.49 4.95 -4.22
N MET A 65 -6.13 6.23 -4.14
CA MET A 65 -5.10 6.83 -4.98
C MET A 65 -3.73 6.16 -4.77
N HIS A 66 -3.33 5.91 -3.52
CA HIS A 66 -2.07 5.22 -3.21
C HIS A 66 -2.05 3.79 -3.79
N ILE A 67 -3.13 3.03 -3.59
CA ILE A 67 -3.28 1.67 -4.12
C ILE A 67 -3.29 1.70 -5.65
N ALA A 68 -3.97 2.66 -6.28
CA ALA A 68 -4.00 2.81 -7.74
C ALA A 68 -2.61 3.09 -8.32
N CYS A 69 -1.87 4.02 -7.75
CA CYS A 69 -0.51 4.34 -8.20
C CYS A 69 0.47 3.16 -8.03
N THR A 70 0.42 2.49 -6.87
CA THR A 70 1.28 1.33 -6.61
C THR A 70 0.91 0.13 -7.47
N SER A 71 -0.38 -0.14 -7.68
CA SER A 71 -0.84 -1.21 -8.59
C SER A 71 -0.52 -0.91 -10.05
N HIS A 72 -0.58 0.35 -10.48
CA HIS A 72 -0.12 0.77 -11.79
C HIS A 72 1.38 0.48 -11.97
N ALA A 73 2.22 0.84 -10.99
CA ALA A 73 3.65 0.48 -11.02
C ALA A 73 3.87 -1.04 -11.11
N CYS A 74 3.16 -1.83 -10.30
CA CYS A 74 3.22 -3.29 -10.35
C CYS A 74 2.87 -3.81 -11.75
N SER A 75 1.80 -3.27 -12.35
CA SER A 75 1.35 -3.67 -13.68
C SER A 75 2.38 -3.35 -14.77
N LEU A 76 3.08 -2.21 -14.68
CA LEU A 76 4.16 -1.87 -15.60
C LEU A 76 5.29 -2.91 -15.54
N PHE A 77 5.67 -3.36 -14.35
CA PHE A 77 6.69 -4.41 -14.19
C PHE A 77 6.20 -5.77 -14.68
N GLN A 78 4.96 -6.15 -14.38
CA GLN A 78 4.36 -7.40 -14.84
C GLN A 78 4.31 -7.46 -16.37
N LEU A 79 3.85 -6.38 -17.03
CA LEU A 79 3.80 -6.28 -18.49
C LEU A 79 5.19 -6.33 -19.12
N THR A 80 6.17 -5.68 -18.49
CA THR A 80 7.57 -5.72 -18.93
C THR A 80 8.13 -7.13 -18.81
N GLY A 81 7.89 -7.81 -17.68
CA GLY A 81 8.31 -9.20 -17.47
C GLY A 81 7.71 -10.15 -18.49
N GLN A 82 6.43 -9.99 -18.82
CA GLN A 82 5.77 -10.79 -19.87
C GLN A 82 6.33 -10.51 -21.27
N GLN A 83 6.71 -9.26 -21.56
CA GLN A 83 7.36 -8.92 -22.84
C GLN A 83 8.74 -9.57 -22.96
N VAL A 84 9.54 -9.61 -21.89
CA VAL A 84 10.83 -10.32 -21.88
C VAL A 84 10.64 -11.80 -22.20
N GLU A 85 9.63 -12.42 -21.59
CA GLU A 85 9.29 -13.83 -21.77
C GLU A 85 8.78 -14.13 -23.20
N ASN A 86 7.96 -13.24 -23.76
CA ASN A 86 7.49 -13.34 -25.15
C ASN A 86 8.65 -13.20 -26.15
N VAL A 87 9.53 -12.21 -25.97
CA VAL A 87 10.70 -12.02 -26.85
C VAL A 87 11.62 -13.25 -26.78
N THR A 88 11.80 -13.81 -25.60
CA THR A 88 12.55 -15.06 -25.42
C THR A 88 11.92 -16.21 -26.21
N SER A 89 10.60 -16.37 -26.13
CA SER A 89 9.87 -17.41 -26.84
C SER A 89 9.96 -17.24 -28.36
N ASN A 90 9.87 -16.00 -28.86
CA ASN A 90 10.04 -15.68 -30.29
C ASN A 90 11.45 -16.05 -30.79
N VAL A 91 12.49 -15.84 -29.97
CA VAL A 91 13.86 -16.26 -30.28
C VAL A 91 13.98 -17.80 -30.36
N LEU A 92 13.24 -18.53 -29.53
CA LEU A 92 13.23 -20.00 -29.57
C LEU A 92 12.58 -20.51 -30.86
N ILE A 93 11.42 -19.96 -31.23
CA ILE A 93 10.70 -20.32 -32.46
C ILE A 93 11.56 -20.01 -33.69
N ASP A 94 12.19 -18.84 -33.76
CA ASP A 94 13.09 -18.49 -34.88
C ASP A 94 14.26 -19.47 -35.00
N ASN A 95 14.86 -19.88 -33.88
CA ASN A 95 15.95 -20.85 -33.90
C ASN A 95 15.52 -22.25 -34.38
N GLU A 96 14.30 -22.70 -34.01
CA GLU A 96 13.73 -23.97 -34.49
C GLU A 96 13.38 -23.93 -35.98
N ASP A 97 12.71 -22.87 -36.45
CA ASP A 97 12.37 -22.68 -37.86
C ASP A 97 13.63 -22.61 -38.75
N ASN A 98 14.69 -21.99 -38.24
CA ASN A 98 15.97 -21.89 -38.93
C ASN A 98 16.73 -23.22 -39.02
N GLN A 99 16.55 -24.16 -38.07
CA GLN A 99 17.08 -25.52 -38.21
C GLN A 99 16.38 -26.29 -39.34
N ILE A 100 15.10 -26.00 -39.60
CA ILE A 100 14.29 -26.69 -40.62
C ILE A 100 14.54 -26.08 -42.02
N ARG A 101 14.76 -24.76 -42.13
CA ARG A 101 14.95 -24.03 -43.40
C ARG A 101 16.42 -23.72 -43.70
N HIS A 102 17.22 -24.73 -43.95
CA HIS A 102 18.66 -24.56 -44.13
C HIS A 102 19.12 -23.94 -45.47
N CYS A 103 18.22 -23.60 -46.41
CA CYS A 103 18.61 -23.30 -47.81
C CYS A 103 18.13 -22.00 -48.47
N THR A 104 17.28 -21.14 -47.89
CA THR A 104 16.88 -19.90 -48.59
C THR A 104 16.64 -18.70 -47.67
N ASN A 105 17.47 -17.68 -47.87
CA ASN A 105 17.30 -16.24 -47.52
C ASN A 105 18.02 -15.73 -46.25
N THR A 106 19.33 -15.46 -46.40
CA THR A 106 20.15 -14.67 -45.46
C THR A 106 19.51 -13.32 -45.10
N GLU A 107 18.81 -12.67 -46.05
CA GLU A 107 18.08 -11.40 -45.81
C GLU A 107 16.90 -11.57 -44.85
N TYR A 108 16.17 -12.69 -44.93
CA TYR A 108 15.03 -12.97 -44.03
C TYR A 108 15.49 -13.14 -42.58
N LYS A 109 16.59 -13.88 -42.38
CA LYS A 109 17.20 -14.07 -41.05
C LYS A 109 17.66 -12.74 -40.43
N MET A 110 18.30 -11.88 -41.23
CA MET A 110 18.75 -10.56 -40.75
C MET A 110 17.58 -9.66 -40.37
N PHE A 111 16.50 -9.67 -41.15
CA PHE A 111 15.30 -8.89 -40.84
C PHE A 111 14.59 -9.35 -39.56
N ASN A 112 14.50 -10.67 -39.32
CA ASN A 112 13.87 -11.20 -38.11
C ASN A 112 14.70 -10.90 -36.84
N GLU A 113 16.02 -11.03 -36.91
CA GLU A 113 16.91 -10.66 -35.81
C GLU A 113 16.81 -9.16 -35.47
N GLU A 114 16.72 -8.29 -36.49
CA GLU A 114 16.50 -6.86 -36.27
C GLU A 114 15.14 -6.56 -35.60
N MET A 115 14.10 -7.31 -35.95
CA MET A 115 12.77 -7.16 -35.35
C MET A 115 12.79 -7.53 -33.86
N ILE A 116 13.36 -8.69 -33.53
CA ILE A 116 13.53 -9.17 -32.14
C ILE A 116 14.36 -8.17 -31.34
N TYR A 117 15.46 -7.68 -31.92
CA TYR A 117 16.31 -6.69 -31.29
C TYR A 117 15.58 -5.37 -31.01
N ARG A 118 14.77 -4.88 -31.95
CA ARG A 118 13.92 -3.70 -31.75
C ARG A 118 12.88 -3.93 -30.65
N GLU A 119 12.24 -5.08 -30.62
CA GLU A 119 11.25 -5.44 -29.59
C GLU A 119 11.90 -5.45 -28.20
N TYR A 120 13.11 -6.02 -28.09
CA TYR A 120 13.87 -6.03 -26.85
C TYR A 120 14.26 -4.62 -26.39
N ILE A 121 14.67 -3.73 -27.31
CA ILE A 121 14.94 -2.32 -26.98
C ILE A 121 13.68 -1.61 -26.46
N ILE A 122 12.52 -1.88 -27.05
CA ILE A 122 11.24 -1.32 -26.58
C ILE A 122 10.95 -1.81 -25.15
N CYS A 123 11.19 -3.09 -24.88
CA CYS A 123 11.05 -3.66 -23.54
C CYS A 123 11.98 -2.96 -22.52
N LEU A 124 13.24 -2.71 -22.88
CA LEU A 124 14.18 -1.99 -22.02
C LEU A 124 13.73 -0.55 -21.73
N LYS A 125 13.23 0.16 -22.75
CA LYS A 125 12.69 1.52 -22.56
C LYS A 125 11.48 1.53 -21.62
N LYS A 126 10.57 0.57 -21.76
CA LYS A 126 9.42 0.42 -20.85
C LYS A 126 9.86 0.10 -19.42
N HIS A 127 10.87 -0.76 -19.25
CA HIS A 127 11.45 -1.04 -17.93
C HIS A 127 12.03 0.23 -17.29
N GLN A 128 12.77 1.03 -18.07
CA GLN A 128 13.32 2.31 -17.60
C GLN A 128 12.23 3.29 -17.17
N LEU A 129 11.15 3.42 -17.96
CA LEU A 129 10.00 4.26 -17.63
C LEU A 129 9.30 3.76 -16.35
N ALA A 130 9.17 2.45 -16.15
CA ALA A 130 8.60 1.89 -14.93
C ALA A 130 9.46 2.22 -13.69
N LEU A 131 10.78 2.15 -13.82
CA LEU A 131 11.71 2.55 -12.75
C LEU A 131 11.61 4.04 -12.43
N GLU A 132 11.53 4.88 -13.46
CA GLU A 132 11.36 6.33 -13.31
C GLU A 132 10.03 6.66 -12.61
N TYR A 133 8.94 6.00 -13.02
CA TYR A 133 7.64 6.14 -12.36
C TYR A 133 7.72 5.80 -10.87
N VAL A 134 8.39 4.70 -10.50
CA VAL A 134 8.53 4.33 -9.08
C VAL A 134 9.42 5.31 -8.33
N ASN A 135 10.46 5.88 -8.96
CA ASN A 135 11.27 6.91 -8.32
C ASN A 135 10.44 8.16 -8.00
N ILE A 136 9.64 8.65 -8.95
CA ILE A 136 8.73 9.79 -8.76
C ILE A 136 7.69 9.46 -7.67
N LEU A 137 7.14 8.25 -7.70
CA LEU A 137 6.19 7.77 -6.70
C LEU A 137 6.81 7.77 -5.31
N ASN A 138 8.02 7.22 -5.16
CA ASN A 138 8.74 7.18 -3.91
C ASN A 138 9.06 8.60 -3.41
N ASP A 139 9.55 9.48 -4.27
CA ASP A 139 9.87 10.86 -3.91
C ASP A 139 8.66 11.63 -3.37
N THR A 140 7.50 11.44 -4.00
CA THR A 140 6.23 12.03 -3.53
C THR A 140 5.79 11.47 -2.18
N HIS A 141 5.96 10.15 -1.97
CA HIS A 141 5.48 9.47 -0.77
C HIS A 141 6.47 9.49 0.40
N LYS A 142 7.73 9.89 0.21
CA LYS A 142 8.75 9.89 1.27
C LYS A 142 8.34 10.73 2.48
N ILE A 143 7.96 11.98 2.24
CA ILE A 143 7.61 12.95 3.30
C ILE A 143 6.26 12.57 3.92
N VAL A 144 5.27 12.23 3.08
CA VAL A 144 3.93 11.83 3.55
C VAL A 144 4.00 10.53 4.36
N GLY A 145 4.83 9.58 3.95
CA GLY A 145 5.01 8.31 4.63
C GLY A 145 5.63 8.47 6.02
N ILE A 146 6.67 9.31 6.17
CA ILE A 146 7.27 9.52 7.49
C ILE A 146 6.34 10.31 8.42
N SER A 147 5.63 11.33 7.92
CA SER A 147 4.65 12.06 8.73
C SER A 147 3.51 11.15 9.18
N PHE A 148 3.04 10.27 8.29
CA PHE A 148 2.03 9.25 8.61
C PHE A 148 2.51 8.26 9.68
N LEU A 149 3.75 7.74 9.58
CA LEU A 149 4.30 6.84 10.60
C LEU A 149 4.45 7.52 11.97
N LEU A 150 4.89 8.78 12.00
CA LEU A 150 4.99 9.55 13.23
C LEU A 150 3.61 9.81 13.86
N LEU A 151 2.61 10.15 13.03
CA LEU A 151 1.23 10.32 13.49
C LEU A 151 0.69 9.02 14.10
N ILE A 152 0.87 7.90 13.42
CA ILE A 152 0.45 6.59 13.91
C ILE A 152 1.14 6.25 15.24
N ALA A 153 2.45 6.47 15.34
CA ALA A 153 3.19 6.20 16.57
C ALA A 153 2.68 7.05 17.74
N ALA A 154 2.38 8.33 17.50
CA ALA A 154 1.82 9.22 18.51
C ALA A 154 0.40 8.82 18.93
N VAL A 155 -0.45 8.38 17.99
CA VAL A 155 -1.79 7.88 18.32
C VAL A 155 -1.69 6.60 19.14
N PHE A 156 -0.82 5.66 18.77
CA PHE A 156 -0.62 4.42 19.52
C PHE A 156 -0.14 4.66 20.95
N SER A 157 0.79 5.59 21.16
CA SER A 157 1.29 5.89 22.51
C SER A 157 0.19 6.52 23.39
N LEU A 158 -0.56 7.49 22.86
CA LEU A 158 -1.67 8.13 23.58
C LEU A 158 -2.80 7.16 23.90
N LEU A 159 -3.21 6.34 22.93
CA LEU A 159 -4.24 5.33 23.12
C LEU A 159 -3.79 4.22 24.08
N GLY A 160 -2.53 3.78 23.98
CA GLY A 160 -1.97 2.77 24.88
C GLY A 160 -2.06 3.21 26.34
N VAL A 161 -1.70 4.46 26.65
CA VAL A 161 -1.83 5.01 28.00
C VAL A 161 -3.30 5.09 28.43
N ARG A 162 -4.19 5.61 27.57
CA ARG A 162 -5.63 5.74 27.90
C ARG A 162 -6.30 4.39 28.17
N ILE A 163 -6.01 3.37 27.37
CA ILE A 163 -6.55 2.02 27.55
C ILE A 163 -6.17 1.48 28.93
N VAL A 164 -4.94 1.70 29.39
CA VAL A 164 -4.46 1.24 30.71
C VAL A 164 -5.24 1.86 31.87
N TYR A 165 -5.70 3.11 31.74
CA TYR A 165 -6.51 3.79 32.77
C TYR A 165 -8.01 3.45 32.69
N VAL A 166 -8.52 3.05 31.53
CA VAL A 166 -9.97 2.92 31.25
C VAL A 166 -10.41 1.45 31.10
N LEU A 167 -9.61 0.48 31.57
CA LEU A 167 -9.91 -0.96 31.43
C LEU A 167 -11.31 -1.35 31.94
N ASP A 168 -11.82 -0.67 32.98
CA ASP A 168 -13.10 -1.02 33.61
C ASP A 168 -14.33 -0.50 32.84
N GLN A 169 -14.14 0.36 31.83
CA GLN A 169 -15.23 0.91 31.00
C GLN A 169 -15.26 0.23 29.63
N LEU A 170 -16.17 -0.75 29.47
CA LEU A 170 -16.27 -1.55 28.25
C LEU A 170 -16.56 -0.70 26.98
N GLU A 171 -17.37 0.35 27.08
CA GLU A 171 -17.73 1.18 25.92
C GLU A 171 -16.51 1.92 25.31
N GLU A 172 -15.69 2.53 26.17
CA GLU A 172 -14.47 3.23 25.73
C GLU A 172 -13.38 2.25 25.27
N LEU A 173 -13.25 1.09 25.92
CA LEU A 173 -12.32 0.04 25.50
C LEU A 173 -12.62 -0.45 24.07
N ILE A 174 -13.89 -0.73 23.78
CA ILE A 174 -14.34 -1.15 22.45
C ILE A 174 -14.00 -0.06 21.42
N ARG A 175 -14.28 1.20 21.74
CA ARG A 175 -13.98 2.35 20.87
C ARG A 175 -12.49 2.46 20.53
N PHE A 176 -11.60 2.40 21.51
CA PHE A 176 -10.15 2.49 21.27
C PHE A 176 -9.61 1.29 20.49
N THR A 177 -10.15 0.10 20.75
CA THR A 177 -9.78 -1.11 20.02
C THR A 177 -10.09 -0.98 18.52
N PHE A 178 -11.24 -0.42 18.15
CA PHE A 178 -11.58 -0.16 16.75
C PHE A 178 -10.66 0.87 16.10
N ILE A 179 -10.27 1.93 16.82
CA ILE A 179 -9.33 2.94 16.30
C ILE A 179 -7.96 2.31 16.03
N ILE A 180 -7.46 1.49 16.96
CA ILE A 180 -6.21 0.74 16.80
C ILE A 180 -6.30 -0.20 15.60
N MET A 181 -7.38 -0.97 15.48
CA MET A 181 -7.58 -1.89 14.37
C MET A 181 -7.58 -1.14 13.03
N GLY A 182 -8.28 -0.01 12.94
CA GLY A 182 -8.28 0.84 11.75
C GLY A 182 -6.89 1.36 11.38
N ALA A 183 -6.12 1.84 12.36
CA ALA A 183 -4.75 2.31 12.14
C ALA A 183 -3.81 1.17 11.69
N LEU A 184 -3.96 -0.04 12.24
CA LEU A 184 -3.20 -1.22 11.82
C LEU A 184 -3.56 -1.65 10.39
N LEU A 185 -4.84 -1.67 10.03
CA LEU A 185 -5.30 -1.99 8.69
C LEU A 185 -4.73 -1.00 7.67
N GLN A 186 -4.73 0.29 8.01
CA GLN A 186 -4.16 1.34 7.17
C GLN A 186 -2.66 1.12 6.94
N LEU A 187 -1.91 0.87 8.00
CA LEU A 187 -0.47 0.58 7.90
C LEU A 187 -0.22 -0.70 7.08
N MET A 188 -1.06 -1.73 7.26
CA MET A 188 -0.99 -2.98 6.50
C MET A 188 -1.18 -2.73 5.00
N ILE A 189 -2.15 -1.92 4.59
CA ILE A 189 -2.40 -1.60 3.17
C ILE A 189 -1.16 -0.96 2.53
N VAL A 190 -0.55 0.02 3.21
CA VAL A 190 0.65 0.72 2.73
C VAL A 190 1.84 -0.24 2.64
N CYS A 191 2.09 -1.02 3.69
CA CYS A 191 3.20 -1.99 3.74
C CYS A 191 3.04 -3.12 2.72
N TYR A 192 1.82 -3.63 2.53
CA TYR A 192 1.51 -4.66 1.55
C TYR A 192 1.70 -4.16 0.12
N SER A 193 1.26 -2.94 -0.18
CA SER A 193 1.43 -2.31 -1.49
C SER A 193 2.92 -2.13 -1.84
N GLY A 194 3.73 -1.69 -0.86
CA GLY A 194 5.19 -1.61 -0.99
C GLY A 194 5.84 -2.98 -1.22
N GLN A 195 5.42 -4.00 -0.48
CA GLN A 195 5.92 -5.37 -0.65
C GLN A 195 5.60 -5.92 -2.04
N LYS A 196 4.34 -5.80 -2.49
CA LYS A 196 3.91 -6.27 -3.81
C LYS A 196 4.71 -5.61 -4.93
N LEU A 197 5.02 -4.33 -4.81
CA LEU A 197 5.86 -3.61 -5.77
C LEU A 197 7.29 -4.16 -5.81
N MET A 198 7.87 -4.47 -4.64
CA MET A 198 9.20 -5.09 -4.55
C MET A 198 9.19 -6.45 -5.27
N ASP A 199 8.20 -7.29 -4.97
CA ASP A 199 8.09 -8.64 -5.53
C ASP A 199 7.93 -8.61 -7.06
N GLU A 200 7.05 -7.76 -7.60
CA GLU A 200 6.86 -7.65 -9.06
C GLU A 200 8.08 -7.06 -9.77
N SER A 201 8.77 -6.10 -9.15
CA SER A 201 10.00 -5.56 -9.73
C SER A 201 11.12 -6.61 -9.81
N GLN A 202 11.19 -7.51 -8.83
CA GLN A 202 12.16 -8.60 -8.78
C GLN A 202 11.75 -9.77 -9.69
N ASN A 203 10.46 -9.97 -9.95
CA ASN A 203 9.96 -11.00 -10.85
C ASN A 203 10.56 -10.87 -12.27
N ILE A 204 10.85 -9.64 -12.72
CA ILE A 204 11.52 -9.39 -14.01
C ILE A 204 12.88 -10.10 -14.06
N PHE A 205 13.65 -10.05 -12.98
CA PHE A 205 14.94 -10.74 -12.90
C PHE A 205 14.75 -12.24 -13.11
N HIS A 206 13.79 -12.85 -12.41
CA HIS A 206 13.54 -14.29 -12.49
C HIS A 206 13.11 -14.73 -13.90
N ARG A 207 12.23 -13.96 -14.56
CA ARG A 207 11.81 -14.24 -15.94
C ARG A 207 12.94 -14.06 -16.95
N ALA A 208 13.71 -12.98 -16.82
CA ALA A 208 14.87 -12.73 -17.67
C ALA A 208 15.97 -13.80 -17.48
N TYR A 209 16.15 -14.28 -16.25
CA TYR A 209 17.13 -15.32 -15.94
C TYR A 209 16.70 -16.70 -16.45
N ALA A 210 15.40 -17.01 -16.38
CA ALA A 210 14.83 -18.23 -16.93
C ALA A 210 14.84 -18.28 -18.46
N ALA A 211 15.17 -17.17 -19.14
CA ALA A 211 15.34 -17.16 -20.58
C ALA A 211 16.50 -18.07 -21.00
N GLU A 212 16.36 -18.76 -22.13
CA GLU A 212 17.42 -19.58 -22.73
C GLU A 212 18.50 -18.70 -23.38
N TRP A 213 19.10 -17.83 -22.58
CA TRP A 213 20.03 -16.77 -22.97
C TRP A 213 21.23 -17.28 -23.77
N TYR A 214 21.59 -18.55 -23.64
CA TYR A 214 22.67 -19.18 -24.38
C TYR A 214 22.37 -19.24 -25.89
N LYS A 215 21.10 -19.32 -26.29
CA LYS A 215 20.62 -19.30 -27.69
C LYS A 215 20.50 -17.90 -28.29
N PHE A 216 20.68 -16.84 -27.50
CA PHE A 216 20.55 -15.46 -27.99
C PHE A 216 21.76 -15.03 -28.82
N SER A 217 21.53 -14.10 -29.75
CA SER A 217 22.62 -13.45 -30.48
C SER A 217 23.47 -12.58 -29.55
N PRO A 218 24.75 -12.29 -29.88
CA PRO A 218 25.63 -11.51 -29.02
C PRO A 218 25.07 -10.14 -28.63
N ARG A 219 24.32 -9.49 -29.54
CA ARG A 219 23.67 -8.20 -29.29
C ARG A 219 22.57 -8.33 -28.23
N LEU A 220 21.72 -9.35 -28.32
CA LEU A 220 20.65 -9.62 -27.35
C LEU A 220 21.22 -10.01 -25.98
N LYS A 221 22.29 -10.82 -25.94
CA LYS A 221 23.00 -11.15 -24.69
C LYS A 221 23.47 -9.90 -23.94
N SER A 222 24.03 -8.92 -24.67
CA SER A 222 24.43 -7.65 -24.07
C SER A 222 23.26 -6.88 -23.45
N LEU A 223 22.10 -6.86 -24.12
CA LEU A 223 20.90 -6.19 -23.61
C LEU A 223 20.27 -6.93 -22.41
N LEU A 224 20.35 -8.26 -22.40
CA LEU A 224 19.90 -9.10 -21.29
C LEU A 224 20.71 -8.86 -20.02
N ILE A 225 22.04 -8.71 -20.14
CA ILE A 225 22.88 -8.41 -18.97
C ILE A 225 22.45 -7.09 -18.31
N ILE A 226 22.08 -6.07 -19.09
CA ILE A 226 21.61 -4.78 -18.56
C ILE A 226 20.32 -4.96 -17.74
N ILE A 227 19.33 -5.71 -18.26
CA ILE A 227 18.07 -5.91 -17.53
C ILE A 227 18.28 -6.74 -16.27
N LEU A 228 19.11 -7.78 -16.32
CA LEU A 228 19.45 -8.62 -15.17
C LEU A 228 20.16 -7.80 -14.09
N TYR A 229 21.18 -7.03 -14.48
CA TYR A 229 21.92 -6.19 -13.55
C TYR A 229 21.04 -5.15 -12.86
N ARG A 230 20.08 -4.55 -13.58
CA ARG A 230 19.17 -3.56 -12.98
C ARG A 230 18.08 -4.20 -12.12
N SER A 231 17.53 -5.34 -12.54
CA SER A 231 16.40 -6.00 -11.86
C SER A 231 16.81 -6.81 -10.62
N ILE A 232 18.12 -7.04 -10.40
CA ILE A 232 18.62 -7.70 -9.18
C ILE A 232 18.31 -6.90 -7.91
N VAL A 233 18.20 -5.57 -8.02
CA VAL A 233 17.84 -4.69 -6.90
C VAL A 233 16.35 -4.37 -7.01
N PRO A 234 15.52 -4.85 -6.07
CA PRO A 234 14.09 -4.59 -6.11
C PRO A 234 13.81 -3.10 -5.86
N CYS A 235 12.74 -2.62 -6.48
CA CYS A 235 12.24 -1.27 -6.28
C CYS A 235 11.52 -1.17 -4.94
N LYS A 236 11.91 -0.20 -4.10
CA LYS A 236 11.37 -0.06 -2.74
C LYS A 236 10.73 1.31 -2.55
N LEU A 237 9.58 1.34 -1.88
CA LEU A 237 9.02 2.57 -1.34
C LEU A 237 9.55 2.78 0.08
N THR A 238 9.99 4.00 0.37
CA THR A 238 10.63 4.35 1.64
C THR A 238 9.89 5.49 2.32
N ALA A 239 9.62 5.36 3.61
CA ALA A 239 9.18 6.48 4.45
C ALA A 239 10.41 7.24 4.95
N GLY A 240 10.54 8.50 4.53
CA GLY A 240 11.61 9.43 4.93
C GLY A 240 13.03 8.91 4.71
N ASN A 241 13.25 8.02 3.73
CA ASN A 241 14.52 7.29 3.49
C ASN A 241 15.00 6.39 4.64
N LEU A 242 14.23 6.25 5.73
CA LEU A 242 14.63 5.49 6.92
C LEU A 242 13.99 4.10 6.95
N PHE A 243 12.72 4.01 6.57
CA PHE A 243 11.93 2.78 6.68
C PHE A 243 11.47 2.29 5.31
N SER A 244 11.86 1.09 4.93
CA SER A 244 11.32 0.42 3.74
C SER A 244 9.90 -0.07 4.04
N LEU A 245 8.93 0.41 3.28
CA LEU A 245 7.53 0.00 3.37
C LEU A 245 7.42 -1.45 2.88
N SER A 246 7.39 -2.37 3.85
CA SER A 246 7.42 -3.82 3.62
C SER A 246 6.61 -4.53 4.69
N MET A 247 6.24 -5.79 4.44
CA MET A 247 5.52 -6.58 5.45
C MET A 247 6.38 -6.81 6.70
N ALA A 248 7.70 -6.89 6.55
CA ALA A 248 8.64 -6.95 7.67
C ALA A 248 8.56 -5.71 8.57
N ALA A 249 8.42 -4.51 7.98
CA ALA A 249 8.25 -3.27 8.73
C ALA A 249 6.91 -3.26 9.50
N PHE A 250 5.81 -3.72 8.88
CA PHE A 250 4.52 -3.86 9.56
C PHE A 250 4.61 -4.78 10.78
N VAL A 251 5.18 -5.97 10.63
CA VAL A 251 5.34 -6.92 11.74
C VAL A 251 6.21 -6.33 12.85
N SER A 252 7.26 -5.59 12.49
CA SER A 252 8.12 -4.90 13.47
C SER A 252 7.34 -3.87 14.29
N VAL A 253 6.50 -3.05 13.63
CA VAL A 253 5.65 -2.06 14.31
C VAL A 253 4.65 -2.73 15.25
N VAL A 254 3.94 -3.77 14.78
CA VAL A 254 2.96 -4.51 15.59
C VAL A 254 3.63 -5.14 16.82
N ARG A 255 4.76 -5.84 16.63
CA ARG A 255 5.51 -6.48 17.72
C ARG A 255 5.92 -5.44 18.76
N THR A 256 6.48 -4.32 18.30
CA THR A 256 6.92 -3.23 19.17
C THR A 256 5.75 -2.64 19.96
N GLY A 257 4.60 -2.41 19.30
CA GLY A 257 3.37 -1.92 19.94
C GLY A 257 2.85 -2.86 21.04
N VAL A 258 2.80 -4.17 20.77
CA VAL A 258 2.39 -5.18 21.76
C VAL A 258 3.36 -5.23 22.94
N SER A 259 4.67 -5.16 22.70
CA SER A 259 5.67 -5.10 23.77
C SER A 259 5.49 -3.87 24.66
N TYR A 260 5.31 -2.68 24.07
CA TYR A 260 5.04 -1.46 24.83
C TYR A 260 3.75 -1.55 25.64
N PHE A 261 2.67 -2.07 25.05
CA PHE A 261 1.40 -2.27 25.75
C PHE A 261 1.55 -3.22 26.94
N THR A 262 2.24 -4.34 26.76
CA THR A 262 2.51 -5.32 27.82
C THR A 262 3.35 -4.71 28.95
N ALA A 263 4.37 -3.91 28.61
CA ALA A 263 5.18 -3.20 29.60
C ALA A 263 4.34 -2.19 30.40
N LEU A 264 3.50 -1.39 29.73
CA LEU A 264 2.59 -0.45 30.42
C LEU A 264 1.61 -1.16 31.36
N LEU A 265 1.09 -2.33 30.97
CA LEU A 265 0.25 -3.13 31.85
C LEU A 265 1.01 -3.63 33.09
N SER A 266 2.27 -4.02 32.93
CA SER A 266 3.11 -4.46 34.06
C SER A 266 3.37 -3.36 35.10
N PHE A 267 3.39 -2.09 34.70
CA PHE A 267 3.54 -0.96 35.63
C PHE A 267 2.26 -0.60 36.39
N LYS A 268 1.10 -1.08 35.93
CA LYS A 268 -0.19 -0.87 36.61
C LYS A 268 -0.45 -1.93 37.70
N ASN A 269 0.04 -3.15 37.51
CA ASN A 269 -0.05 -4.26 38.47
C ASN A 269 0.99 -4.10 39.59
#